data_AF-A0A3N5Z1A9-F1
#
_entry.id   AF-A0A3N5Z1A9-F1
#
_cell.length_a   1.000
_cell.length_b   1.000
_cell.length_c   1.000
_cell.angle_alpha   90.00
_cell.angle_beta   90.00
_cell.angle_gamma   90.00
#
_symmetry.space_group_name_H-M   'P 1'
#
loop_
_entity.id
_entity.type
_entity.pdbx_description
1 polymer ?
#
loop_
_entity_poly.entity_id
_entity_poly.type
_entity_poly.pdbx_seq_one_letter_code
_entity_poly.pdbx_strand_id
1 'polypeptide(L)'
;MPKPSFTTRARRRPEPAALTGGQAVWETLARLGATHVFGYPGGAILPVYDALPEARIAHVLVRHEQSAAHMADGFARATGRVGVAMATSGPGAT
;
A
#
# COMPACT_ATOMS: atom_id res chain seq x y z
N MET A 1 -35.61 40.49 -28.51
CA MET A 1 -34.81 40.56 -27.27
C MET A 1 -34.31 39.16 -26.93
N PRO A 2 -33.00 38.92 -26.76
CA PRO A 2 -32.48 37.63 -26.32
C PRO A 2 -32.67 37.45 -24.80
N LYS A 3 -33.04 36.23 -24.36
CA LYS A 3 -33.24 35.91 -22.93
C LYS A 3 -31.88 35.65 -22.24
N PRO A 4 -31.69 36.09 -20.98
CA PRO A 4 -30.45 35.80 -20.25
C PRO A 4 -30.39 34.32 -19.85
N SER A 5 -29.28 33.65 -20.21
CA SER A 5 -28.96 32.29 -19.77
C SER A 5 -28.24 32.34 -18.42
N PHE A 6 -28.88 31.82 -17.38
CA PHE A 6 -28.24 31.61 -16.08
C PHE A 6 -27.63 30.21 -16.05
N THR A 7 -26.34 30.09 -16.39
CA THR A 7 -25.58 28.85 -16.10
C THR A 7 -24.93 28.98 -14.73
N THR A 8 -25.58 28.41 -13.70
CA THR A 8 -24.95 28.17 -12.41
C THR A 8 -23.78 27.21 -12.60
N ARG A 9 -22.55 27.72 -12.51
CA ARG A 9 -21.35 26.87 -12.40
C ARG A 9 -21.35 26.20 -11.02
N ALA A 10 -21.71 24.92 -10.96
CA ALA A 10 -21.49 24.12 -9.77
C ALA A 10 -20.00 24.16 -9.41
N ARG A 11 -19.67 24.52 -8.16
CA ARG A 11 -18.28 24.53 -7.68
C ARG A 11 -17.76 23.08 -7.68
N ARG A 12 -16.77 22.79 -8.53
CA ARG A 12 -16.05 21.51 -8.50
C ARG A 12 -15.32 21.42 -7.16
N ARG A 13 -15.61 20.38 -6.36
CA ARG A 13 -14.79 20.04 -5.19
C ARG A 13 -13.38 19.73 -5.70
N PRO A 14 -12.30 20.21 -5.05
CA PRO A 14 -10.96 19.83 -5.43
C PRO A 14 -10.86 18.31 -5.36
N GLU A 15 -10.44 17.71 -6.47
CA GLU A 15 -10.18 16.28 -6.55
C GLU A 15 -9.04 15.98 -5.55
N PRO A 16 -9.21 15.00 -4.63
CA PRO A 16 -8.12 14.61 -3.77
C PRO A 16 -6.92 14.26 -4.67
N ALA A 17 -5.73 14.74 -4.32
CA ALA A 17 -4.52 14.40 -5.06
C ALA A 17 -4.48 12.87 -5.25
N ALA A 18 -4.47 12.42 -6.50
CA ALA A 18 -4.56 11.00 -6.81
C ALA A 18 -3.32 10.29 -6.27
N LEU A 19 -3.53 9.31 -5.39
CA LEU A 19 -2.47 8.45 -4.89
C LEU A 19 -1.91 7.61 -6.04
N THR A 20 -0.60 7.42 -6.07
CA THR A 20 -0.01 6.35 -6.90
C THR A 20 -0.49 4.99 -6.41
N GLY A 21 -0.38 3.95 -7.26
CA GLY A 21 -0.73 2.58 -6.84
C GLY A 21 0.05 2.11 -5.61
N GLY A 22 1.34 2.44 -5.52
CA GLY A 22 2.17 2.13 -4.35
C GLY A 22 1.70 2.83 -3.08
N GLN A 23 1.41 4.13 -3.16
CA GLN A 23 0.85 4.88 -2.03
C GLN A 23 -0.51 4.33 -1.60
N ALA A 24 -1.37 3.94 -2.55
CA ALA A 24 -2.67 3.35 -2.26
C ALA A 24 -2.54 2.00 -1.51
N VAL A 25 -1.55 1.17 -1.86
CA VAL A 25 -1.25 -0.08 -1.14
C VAL A 25 -0.89 0.20 0.31
N TRP A 26 0.06 1.12 0.56
CA TRP A 26 0.50 1.44 1.92
C TRP A 26 -0.59 2.09 2.77
N GLU A 27 -1.32 3.05 2.20
CA GLU A 27 -2.45 3.70 2.87
C GLU A 27 -3.52 2.67 3.27
N THR A 28 -3.79 1.70 2.39
CA THR A 28 -4.73 0.61 2.68
C THR A 28 -4.23 -0.29 3.81
N LEU A 29 -2.96 -0.71 3.77
CA LEU A 29 -2.37 -1.53 4.83
C LEU A 29 -2.38 -0.80 6.18
N ALA A 30 -2.03 0.48 6.20
CA ALA A 30 -2.06 1.30 7.41
C ALA A 30 -3.48 1.40 7.99
N ARG A 31 -4.50 1.60 7.14
CA ARG A 31 -5.92 1.63 7.55
C ARG A 31 -6.41 0.29 8.10
N LEU A 32 -5.85 -0.82 7.63
CA LEU A 32 -6.12 -2.16 8.15
C LEU A 32 -5.35 -2.43 9.47
N GLY A 33 -4.59 -1.46 9.98
CA GLY A 33 -3.83 -1.60 11.22
C GLY A 33 -2.53 -2.38 11.07
N ALA A 34 -2.05 -2.60 9.84
CA ALA A 34 -0.74 -3.18 9.61
C ALA A 34 0.34 -2.23 10.15
N THR A 35 1.31 -2.81 10.86
CA THR A 35 2.44 -2.05 11.40
C THR A 35 3.79 -2.64 11.03
N HIS A 36 3.79 -3.88 10.56
CA HIS A 36 4.96 -4.61 10.12
C HIS A 36 4.66 -5.24 8.76
N VAL A 37 5.63 -5.13 7.85
CA VAL A 37 5.67 -5.91 6.61
C VAL A 37 6.97 -6.69 6.60
N PHE A 38 6.86 -8.00 6.39
CA PHE A 38 7.98 -8.90 6.19
C PHE A 38 8.13 -9.12 4.70
N GLY A 39 9.29 -8.82 4.11
CA GLY A 39 9.37 -8.93 2.66
C GLY A 39 10.75 -8.83 2.04
N TYR A 40 10.82 -9.26 0.79
CA TYR A 40 12.01 -9.17 -0.05
C TYR A 40 11.67 -8.34 -1.30
N PRO A 41 12.34 -7.21 -1.55
CA PRO A 41 12.04 -6.35 -2.69
C PRO A 41 12.56 -6.96 -4.00
N GLY A 42 11.96 -6.54 -5.13
CA GLY A 42 12.43 -6.87 -6.47
C GLY A 42 11.77 -5.99 -7.53
N GLY A 43 12.27 -6.07 -8.77
CA GLY A 43 12.00 -5.08 -9.82
C GLY A 43 10.51 -4.76 -10.05
N ALA A 44 9.64 -5.77 -10.05
CA ALA A 44 8.23 -5.58 -10.37
C ALA A 44 7.44 -4.87 -9.26
N ILE A 45 7.86 -5.00 -7.99
CA ILE A 45 7.18 -4.41 -6.83
C ILE A 45 7.83 -3.10 -6.36
N LEU A 46 8.88 -2.62 -7.05
CA LEU A 46 9.57 -1.37 -6.70
C LEU A 46 8.63 -0.15 -6.55
N PRO A 47 7.62 0.08 -7.41
CA PRO A 47 6.72 1.21 -7.23
C PRO A 47 5.95 1.19 -5.90
N VAL A 48 5.75 0.00 -5.30
CA VAL A 48 5.22 -0.12 -3.94
C VAL A 48 6.31 0.25 -2.95
N TYR A 49 7.50 -0.36 -3.01
CA TYR A 49 8.60 -0.06 -2.09
C TYR A 49 9.08 1.39 -2.11
N ASP A 50 9.02 2.08 -3.25
CA ASP A 50 9.38 3.50 -3.37
C ASP A 50 8.49 4.40 -2.49
N ALA A 51 7.25 3.99 -2.24
CA ALA A 51 6.29 4.70 -1.38
C ALA A 51 6.36 4.29 0.10
N LEU A 52 7.13 3.25 0.46
CA LEU A 52 7.26 2.76 1.84
C LEU A 52 7.76 3.82 2.84
N PRO A 53 8.72 4.71 2.51
CA PRO A 53 9.21 5.71 3.46
C PRO A 53 8.11 6.63 4.04
N GLU A 54 7.02 6.83 3.29
CA GLU A 54 5.87 7.65 3.71
C GLU A 54 4.87 6.87 4.59
N ALA A 55 4.88 5.54 4.52
CA ALA A 55 3.85 4.65 5.07
C ALA A 55 3.89 4.49 6.60
N ARG A 56 5.01 4.84 7.26
CA ARG A 56 5.27 4.59 8.71
C ARG A 56 5.03 3.15 9.15
N ILE A 57 5.21 2.19 8.23
CA ILE A 57 5.14 0.76 8.48
C ILE A 57 6.56 0.22 8.60
N ALA A 58 6.83 -0.60 9.62
CA ALA A 58 8.13 -1.20 9.81
C ALA A 58 8.35 -2.31 8.78
N HIS A 59 9.35 -2.15 7.91
CA HIS A 59 9.76 -3.20 6.98
C HIS A 59 10.85 -4.08 7.59
N VAL A 60 10.60 -5.38 7.59
CA VAL A 60 11.55 -6.41 8.00
C VAL A 60 12.02 -7.11 6.73
N LEU A 61 13.25 -6.78 6.32
CA LEU A 61 13.91 -7.42 5.19
C LEU A 61 14.23 -8.88 5.54
N VAL A 62 13.65 -9.81 4.77
CA VAL A 62 13.96 -11.23 4.90
C VAL A 62 15.12 -11.63 3.98
N ARG A 63 15.54 -12.89 4.04
CA ARG A 63 16.52 -13.46 3.09
C ARG A 63 15.90 -14.40 2.07
N HIS A 64 14.66 -14.83 2.30
CA HIS A 64 13.88 -15.66 1.41
C HIS A 64 12.39 -15.37 1.65
N GLU A 65 11.58 -15.34 0.60
CA GLU A 65 10.17 -14.95 0.65
C GLU A 65 9.33 -15.94 1.47
N GLN A 66 9.71 -17.21 1.49
CA GLN A 66 9.17 -18.20 2.42
C GLN A 66 9.32 -17.77 3.90
N SER A 67 10.45 -17.15 4.28
CA SER A 67 10.61 -16.61 5.63
C SER A 67 9.66 -15.45 5.90
N ALA A 68 9.38 -14.60 4.90
CA ALA A 68 8.39 -13.53 5.05
C ALA A 68 6.98 -14.10 5.32
N ALA A 69 6.57 -15.14 4.60
CA ALA A 69 5.29 -15.82 4.82
C ALA A 69 5.19 -16.40 6.24
N HIS A 70 6.23 -17.14 6.69
CA HIS A 70 6.25 -17.72 8.03
C HIS A 70 6.30 -16.67 9.15
N MET A 71 7.06 -15.59 8.97
CA MET A 71 7.13 -14.49 9.94
C MET A 71 5.80 -13.74 10.03
N ALA A 72 5.12 -13.50 8.90
CA ALA A 72 3.80 -12.87 8.89
C ALA A 72 2.74 -13.73 9.61
N ASP A 73 2.70 -15.04 9.34
CA ASP A 73 1.79 -15.98 10.03
C ASP A 73 2.09 -16.03 11.54
N GLY A 74 3.37 -16.19 11.92
CA GLY A 74 3.79 -16.20 13.32
C GLY A 74 3.45 -14.90 14.04
N PHE A 75 3.71 -13.74 13.42
CA PHE A 75 3.36 -12.43 13.97
C PHE A 75 1.85 -12.30 14.19
N ALA A 76 1.04 -12.71 13.22
CA ALA A 76 -0.41 -12.64 13.34
C ALA A 76 -0.93 -13.50 14.48
N ARG A 77 -0.46 -14.74 14.61
CA ARG A 77 -0.87 -15.66 15.69
C ARG A 77 -0.41 -15.19 17.07
N ALA A 78 0.80 -14.67 17.18
CA ALA A 78 1.37 -14.26 18.46
C ALA A 78 0.77 -12.94 18.98
N THR A 79 0.32 -12.06 18.09
CA THR A 79 -0.12 -10.70 18.46
C THR A 79 -1.60 -10.44 18.26
N GLY A 80 -2.30 -11.26 17.47
CA GLY A 80 -3.67 -10.99 17.03
C GLY A 80 -3.78 -9.84 16.01
N ARG A 81 -2.66 -9.33 15.48
CA ARG A 81 -2.61 -8.21 14.53
C ARG A 81 -2.46 -8.71 13.10
N VAL A 82 -2.65 -7.82 12.12
CA VAL A 82 -2.45 -8.15 10.70
C VAL A 82 -0.97 -8.47 10.44
N GLY A 83 -0.70 -9.69 9.98
CA GLY A 83 0.60 -10.10 9.44
C GLY A 83 0.64 -9.91 7.92
N VAL A 84 1.70 -9.29 7.41
CA VAL A 84 1.82 -8.98 5.97
C VAL A 84 3.14 -9.54 5.43
N ALA A 85 3.04 -10.43 4.45
CA ALA A 85 4.17 -10.89 3.65
C ALA A 85 4.17 -10.15 2.30
N MET A 86 5.36 -9.73 1.84
CA MET A 86 5.51 -8.98 0.59
C MET A 86 6.67 -9.51 -0.25
N ALA A 87 6.40 -9.77 -1.53
CA ALA A 87 7.35 -10.33 -2.48
C ALA A 87 7.19 -9.72 -3.87
N THR A 88 8.23 -9.84 -4.70
CA THR A 88 8.19 -9.47 -6.13
C THR A 88 7.57 -10.59 -6.98
N SER A 89 7.30 -10.31 -8.26
CA SER A 89 6.89 -11.31 -9.25
C SER A 89 7.94 -12.42 -9.48
N GLY A 90 7.55 -13.51 -10.15
CA GLY A 90 8.47 -14.58 -10.53
C GLY A 90 8.84 -15.45 -9.32
N PRO A 91 10.12 -15.81 -9.11
CA PRO A 91 10.51 -16.73 -8.05
C PRO A 91 10.21 -16.21 -6.65
N GLY A 92 10.06 -14.89 -6.46
CA GLY A 92 9.66 -14.35 -5.16
C GLY A 92 8.21 -14.67 -4.77
N ALA A 93 7.35 -14.94 -5.75
CA ALA A 93 5.94 -15.21 -5.52
C ALA A 93 5.61 -16.70 -5.32
N THR A 94 6.52 -17.61 -5.69
CA THR A 94 6.32 -19.08 -5.71
C THR A 94 7.12 -19.74 -4.60
#